data_AF-A0A0W0U7S2-F1
#
_entry.id   AF-A0A0W0U7S2-F1
#
_cell.length_a   1.000
_cell.length_b   1.000
_cell.length_c   1.000
_cell.angle_alpha   90.00
_cell.angle_beta   90.00
_cell.angle_gamma   90.00
#
_symmetry.space_group_name_H-M   'P 1'
#
loop_
_entity.id
_entity.type
_entity.pdbx_description
1 polymer ?
#
loop_
_entity_poly.entity_id
_entity_poly.type
_entity_poly.pdbx_seq_one_letter_code
_entity_poly.pdbx_strand_id
1 'polypeptide(L)'
;MHETWEMQNYFLFTGGPGAGKTAVIEELDKRGYHTVPEAARNIIRHQRKTGGHATHDGDRVTYVELMLQQSLKDYRDNMLTESPVFFDRGIPDLYSYSKRFCGGVSASVGEAIAHCRYHPLAFVFPPWPEIYYHDEERKQSMDEAIETWHAVRDGYATCGYITVTVPKLPIDVRVAFILTLTQSPQAITTATLLTKLSHAINAEFGFHEETPRINYGPCGVFATLFMEAWNARFAEKAHIVFVMTPERDECWHIAVRLPSKLLYDGGIGLHTEQCYPGYLLEDMVDYDQALMEKWSYGLDRTYPRYCPAFDRDKTNSLIRAHLDVLARSSQGQE
;
A
#
# COMPACT_ATOMS: atom_id res chain seq x y z
N MET A 1 17.37 -19.97 -21.82
CA MET A 1 16.03 -19.94 -21.20
C MET A 1 16.24 -19.35 -19.82
N HIS A 2 15.92 -18.08 -19.62
CA HIS A 2 16.01 -17.48 -18.29
C HIS A 2 14.72 -17.85 -17.55
N GLU A 3 14.87 -18.68 -16.52
CA GLU A 3 13.76 -19.12 -15.67
C GLU A 3 13.25 -17.92 -14.87
N THR A 4 11.95 -17.65 -14.92
CA THR A 4 11.32 -16.63 -14.08
C THR A 4 10.97 -17.29 -12.76
N TRP A 5 11.49 -16.72 -11.67
CA TRP A 5 11.17 -17.15 -10.31
C TRP A 5 10.10 -16.23 -9.74
N GLU A 6 8.97 -16.79 -9.34
CA GLU A 6 7.85 -16.07 -8.73
C GLU A 6 7.63 -16.53 -7.29
N MET A 7 7.86 -15.62 -6.34
CA MET A 7 7.74 -15.90 -4.91
C MET A 7 6.47 -15.29 -4.34
N GLN A 8 5.50 -16.16 -4.03
CA GLN A 8 4.19 -15.73 -3.50
C GLN A 8 4.24 -15.32 -2.02
N ASN A 9 5.34 -15.58 -1.32
CA ASN A 9 5.54 -15.27 0.09
C ASN A 9 6.52 -14.09 0.33
N TYR A 10 7.01 -13.43 -0.73
CA TYR A 10 7.97 -12.34 -0.59
C TYR A 10 7.28 -10.98 -0.67
N PHE A 11 7.24 -10.26 0.44
CA PHE A 11 6.59 -8.95 0.55
C PHE A 11 7.62 -7.83 0.57
N LEU A 12 7.39 -6.83 -0.27
CA LEU A 12 8.27 -5.66 -0.41
C LEU A 12 7.80 -4.52 0.48
N PHE A 13 8.70 -3.94 1.27
CA PHE A 13 8.49 -2.65 1.94
C PHE A 13 9.27 -1.58 1.19
N THR A 14 8.59 -0.56 0.69
CA THR A 14 9.19 0.51 -0.11
C THR A 14 8.72 1.89 0.34
N GLY A 15 9.38 2.94 -0.15
CA GLY A 15 9.12 4.34 0.20
C GLY A 15 10.40 5.14 0.45
N GLY A 16 10.24 6.45 0.66
CA GLY A 16 11.35 7.38 0.89
C GLY A 16 12.17 7.07 2.16
N PRO A 17 13.37 7.68 2.31
CA PRO A 17 14.06 7.74 3.60
C PRO A 17 13.14 8.32 4.70
N GLY A 18 13.42 8.00 5.97
CA GLY A 18 12.68 8.57 7.10
C GLY A 18 11.22 8.11 7.28
N ALA A 19 10.68 7.25 6.41
CA ALA A 19 9.29 6.79 6.51
C ALA A 19 9.03 5.72 7.61
N GLY A 20 10.04 5.41 8.43
CA GLY A 20 9.94 4.43 9.53
C GLY A 20 9.87 2.96 9.11
N LYS A 21 10.32 2.61 7.89
CA LYS A 21 10.36 1.23 7.38
C LYS A 21 11.21 0.29 8.23
N THR A 22 12.46 0.69 8.47
CA THR A 22 13.43 -0.14 9.21
C THR A 22 12.91 -0.46 10.61
N ALA A 23 12.25 0.47 11.30
CA ALA A 23 11.65 0.22 12.60
C ALA A 23 10.53 -0.85 12.57
N VAL A 24 9.75 -0.92 11.49
CA VAL A 24 8.74 -1.97 11.30
C VAL A 24 9.40 -3.31 10.97
N ILE A 25 10.45 -3.32 10.16
CA ILE A 25 11.25 -4.52 9.85
C ILE A 25 11.89 -5.10 11.12
N GLU A 26 12.52 -4.26 11.94
CA GLU A 26 13.11 -4.67 13.21
C GLU A 26 12.06 -5.23 14.18
N GLU A 27 10.86 -4.66 14.19
CA GLU A 27 9.77 -5.18 15.02
C GLU A 27 9.22 -6.52 14.52
N LEU A 28 9.15 -6.72 13.20
CA LEU A 28 8.81 -8.02 12.61
C LEU A 28 9.85 -9.10 12.95
N ASP A 29 11.14 -8.76 12.85
CA ASP A 29 12.25 -9.64 13.22
C ASP A 29 12.19 -10.05 14.70
N LYS A 30 11.95 -9.09 15.61
CA LYS A 30 11.75 -9.35 17.05
C LYS A 30 10.58 -10.30 17.33
N ARG A 31 9.54 -10.29 16.48
CA ARG A 31 8.38 -11.18 16.57
C ARG A 31 8.62 -12.55 15.91
N GLY A 32 9.81 -12.79 15.36
CA GLY A 32 10.19 -14.06 14.74
C GLY A 32 9.79 -14.19 13.27
N TYR A 33 9.42 -13.09 12.60
CA TYR A 33 9.19 -13.11 11.15
C TYR A 33 10.51 -12.99 10.40
N HIS A 34 10.59 -13.62 9.24
CA HIS A 34 11.79 -13.57 8.41
C HIS A 34 11.88 -12.22 7.70
N THR A 35 13.02 -11.53 7.87
CA THR A 35 13.22 -10.21 7.29
C THR A 35 14.55 -10.09 6.55
N VAL A 36 14.59 -9.24 5.54
CA VAL A 36 15.79 -8.95 4.74
C VAL A 36 16.05 -7.44 4.79
N PRO A 37 17.16 -6.98 5.39
CA PRO A 37 17.47 -5.56 5.53
C PRO A 37 17.95 -4.93 4.21
N GLU A 38 17.87 -3.60 4.10
CA GLU A 38 18.22 -2.90 2.85
C GLU A 38 19.73 -3.00 2.51
N ALA A 39 20.04 -3.34 1.26
CA ALA A 39 21.42 -3.44 0.76
C ALA A 39 22.18 -2.10 0.81
N ALA A 40 21.46 -1.00 0.56
CA ALA A 40 21.98 0.36 0.44
C ALA A 40 22.89 0.79 1.60
N ARG A 41 22.47 0.57 2.85
CA ARG A 41 23.23 1.01 4.05
C ARG A 41 24.57 0.28 4.15
N ASN A 42 24.57 -1.03 3.92
CA ASN A 42 25.78 -1.84 3.98
C ASN A 42 26.78 -1.44 2.90
N ILE A 43 26.30 -1.13 1.69
CA ILE A 43 27.15 -0.66 0.58
C ILE A 43 27.76 0.71 0.91
N ILE A 44 26.98 1.67 1.40
CA ILE A 44 27.49 3.00 1.80
C ILE A 44 28.58 2.86 2.87
N ARG A 45 28.35 2.06 3.91
CA ARG A 45 29.35 1.81 4.98
C ARG A 45 30.63 1.21 4.41
N HIS A 46 30.51 0.22 3.52
CA HIS A 46 31.65 -0.42 2.89
C HIS A 46 32.46 0.57 2.03
N GLN A 47 31.78 1.33 1.15
CA GLN A 47 32.41 2.30 0.26
C GLN A 47 33.12 3.42 1.04
N ARG A 48 32.48 3.97 2.08
CA ARG A 48 33.13 4.96 2.96
C ARG A 48 34.37 4.40 3.66
N LYS A 49 34.33 3.13 4.08
CA LYS A 49 35.46 2.46 4.76
C LYS A 49 36.62 2.16 3.80
N THR A 50 36.35 1.87 2.53
CA THR A 50 37.36 1.51 1.51
C THR A 50 37.79 2.69 0.64
N GLY A 51 37.23 3.88 0.84
CA GLY A 51 37.50 5.07 0.03
C GLY A 51 36.87 5.03 -1.36
N GLY A 52 35.86 4.19 -1.56
CA GLY A 52 35.11 4.10 -2.81
C GLY A 52 34.04 5.20 -2.93
N HIS A 53 33.57 5.41 -4.17
CA HIS A 53 32.63 6.48 -4.50
C HIS A 53 31.24 5.99 -4.92
N ALA A 54 30.98 4.67 -4.91
CA ALA A 54 29.69 4.10 -5.32
C ALA A 54 28.60 4.32 -4.24
N THR A 55 28.07 5.54 -4.20
CA THR A 55 27.15 6.04 -3.18
C THR A 55 26.06 6.93 -3.81
N HIS A 56 25.05 7.32 -3.03
CA HIS A 56 23.96 8.17 -3.50
C HIS A 56 24.40 9.60 -3.88
N ASP A 57 25.52 10.08 -3.35
CA ASP A 57 26.13 11.39 -3.60
C ASP A 57 27.40 11.30 -4.48
N GLY A 58 27.77 10.11 -4.95
CA GLY A 58 28.91 9.86 -5.84
C GLY A 58 28.49 9.14 -7.13
N ASP A 59 29.14 8.00 -7.41
CA ASP A 59 28.84 7.15 -8.57
C ASP A 59 27.56 6.34 -8.34
N ARG A 60 26.43 6.93 -8.77
CA ARG A 60 25.10 6.33 -8.63
C ARG A 60 24.90 5.10 -9.51
N VAL A 61 25.61 4.99 -10.64
CA VAL A 61 25.45 3.86 -11.56
C VAL A 61 26.08 2.62 -10.95
N THR A 62 27.34 2.71 -10.51
CA THR A 62 27.98 1.60 -9.79
C THR A 62 27.26 1.29 -8.48
N TYR A 63 26.71 2.31 -7.79
CA TYR A 63 25.91 2.09 -6.58
C TYR A 63 24.67 1.21 -6.86
N VAL A 64 23.95 1.46 -7.95
CA VAL A 64 22.81 0.63 -8.37
C VAL A 64 23.25 -0.80 -8.70
N GLU A 65 24.38 -0.98 -9.38
CA GLU A 65 24.90 -2.32 -9.70
C GLU A 65 25.25 -3.12 -8.45
N LEU A 66 25.88 -2.49 -7.45
CA LEU A 66 26.17 -3.12 -6.16
C LEU A 66 24.87 -3.49 -5.42
N MET A 67 23.88 -2.60 -5.41
CA MET A 67 22.58 -2.89 -4.81
C MET A 67 21.86 -4.03 -5.54
N LEU A 68 21.97 -4.10 -6.88
CA LEU A 68 21.39 -5.17 -7.68
C LEU A 68 22.03 -6.52 -7.36
N GLN A 69 23.36 -6.58 -7.29
CA GLN A 69 24.09 -7.81 -6.94
C GLN A 69 23.67 -8.34 -5.57
N GLN A 70 23.60 -7.45 -4.57
CA GLN A 70 23.15 -7.83 -3.23
C GLN A 70 21.68 -8.27 -3.24
N SER A 71 20.79 -7.53 -3.91
CA SER A 71 19.36 -7.87 -3.99
C SER A 71 19.11 -9.23 -4.67
N LEU A 72 19.88 -9.56 -5.72
CA LEU A 72 19.81 -10.87 -6.38
C LEU A 72 20.32 -12.00 -5.48
N LYS A 73 21.34 -11.73 -4.67
CA LYS A 73 21.83 -12.69 -3.67
C LYS A 73 20.77 -12.91 -2.59
N ASP A 74 20.23 -11.84 -2.02
CA ASP A 74 19.21 -11.92 -0.98
C ASP A 74 17.94 -12.64 -1.49
N TYR A 75 17.54 -12.38 -2.73
CA TYR A 75 16.44 -13.11 -3.35
C TYR A 75 16.70 -14.63 -3.43
N ARG A 76 17.91 -15.02 -3.86
CA ARG A 76 18.30 -16.43 -4.01
C ARG A 76 18.45 -17.17 -2.68
N ASP A 77 19.07 -16.52 -1.71
CA ASP A 77 19.34 -17.12 -0.39
C ASP A 77 18.05 -17.48 0.36
N ASN A 78 16.96 -16.80 0.02
CA ASN A 78 15.66 -17.03 0.65
C ASN A 78 14.77 -18.00 -0.13
N MET A 79 15.17 -18.53 -1.30
CA MET A 79 14.25 -19.23 -2.22
C MET A 79 13.57 -20.47 -1.64
N LEU A 80 14.18 -21.06 -0.61
CA LEU A 80 13.67 -22.25 0.08
C LEU A 80 12.80 -21.90 1.30
N THR A 81 12.59 -20.61 1.58
CA THR A 81 11.76 -20.16 2.70
C THR A 81 10.29 -20.28 2.32
N GLU A 82 9.50 -21.01 3.11
CA GLU A 82 8.06 -21.19 2.88
C GLU A 82 7.20 -20.16 3.63
N SER A 83 7.72 -19.60 4.73
CA SER A 83 7.05 -18.54 5.50
C SER A 83 7.13 -17.17 4.80
N PRO A 84 6.26 -16.21 5.15
CA PRO A 84 6.38 -14.84 4.67
C PRO A 84 7.77 -14.24 4.93
N VAL A 85 8.34 -13.60 3.92
CA VAL A 85 9.63 -12.88 3.98
C VAL A 85 9.40 -11.40 3.68
N PHE A 86 9.84 -10.53 4.58
CA PHE A 86 9.67 -9.08 4.45
C PHE A 86 10.98 -8.40 4.08
N PHE A 87 11.03 -7.81 2.88
CA PHE A 87 12.21 -7.15 2.34
C PHE A 87 12.14 -5.64 2.57
N ASP A 88 13.14 -5.06 3.25
CA ASP A 88 13.38 -3.62 3.27
C ASP A 88 14.00 -3.22 1.93
N ARG A 89 13.12 -2.85 0.98
CA ARG A 89 13.40 -2.63 -0.45
C ARG A 89 13.70 -3.90 -1.24
N GLY A 90 13.39 -3.86 -2.53
CA GLY A 90 13.74 -4.92 -3.46
C GLY A 90 14.15 -4.40 -4.82
N ILE A 91 14.29 -5.31 -5.78
CA ILE A 91 14.72 -5.00 -7.15
C ILE A 91 13.85 -3.89 -7.82
N PRO A 92 12.52 -3.80 -7.60
CA PRO A 92 11.72 -2.69 -8.14
C PRO A 92 12.08 -1.29 -7.60
N ASP A 93 12.67 -1.17 -6.40
CA ASP A 93 13.21 0.11 -5.93
C ASP A 93 14.35 0.59 -6.84
N LEU A 94 15.15 -0.34 -7.39
CA LEU A 94 16.27 -0.02 -8.28
C LEU A 94 15.78 0.55 -9.62
N TYR A 95 14.64 0.07 -10.12
CA TYR A 95 13.99 0.67 -11.29
C TYR A 95 13.67 2.15 -11.03
N SER A 96 12.97 2.40 -9.92
CA SER A 96 12.48 3.71 -9.53
C SER A 96 13.64 4.69 -9.33
N TYR A 97 14.67 4.24 -8.60
CA TYR A 97 15.88 5.01 -8.35
C TYR A 97 16.66 5.31 -9.64
N SER A 98 16.88 4.30 -10.49
CA SER A 98 17.68 4.47 -11.71
C SER A 98 17.01 5.42 -12.70
N LYS A 99 15.70 5.26 -12.90
CA LYS A 99 14.90 6.13 -13.77
C LYS A 99 14.95 7.59 -13.32
N ARG A 100 14.92 7.84 -12.00
CA ARG A 100 14.87 9.19 -11.43
C ARG A 100 16.25 9.85 -11.31
N PHE A 101 17.28 9.09 -10.92
CA PHE A 101 18.56 9.63 -10.46
C PHE A 101 19.78 9.22 -11.29
N CYS A 102 19.65 8.25 -12.20
CA CYS A 102 20.76 7.69 -12.99
C CYS A 102 20.63 7.93 -14.51
N GLY A 103 19.62 8.69 -14.95
CA GLY A 103 19.39 8.98 -16.37
C GLY A 103 18.80 7.83 -17.19
N GLY A 104 18.47 6.69 -16.55
CA GLY A 104 17.90 5.53 -17.22
C GLY A 104 18.00 4.27 -16.39
N VAL A 105 17.32 3.20 -16.84
CA VAL A 105 17.36 1.88 -16.21
C VAL A 105 18.31 0.99 -17.03
N SER A 106 19.27 0.34 -16.37
CA SER A 106 20.19 -0.57 -17.05
C SER A 106 19.48 -1.85 -17.51
N ALA A 107 20.04 -2.51 -18.52
CA ALA A 107 19.52 -3.80 -18.99
C ALA A 107 19.50 -4.85 -17.87
N SER A 108 20.53 -4.87 -17.01
CA SER A 108 20.62 -5.80 -15.88
C SER A 108 19.51 -5.60 -14.85
N VAL A 109 19.13 -4.36 -14.55
CA VAL A 109 17.98 -4.07 -13.68
C VAL A 109 16.68 -4.49 -14.36
N GLY A 110 16.53 -4.20 -15.65
CA GLY A 110 15.36 -4.62 -16.44
C GLY A 110 15.15 -6.14 -16.44
N GLU A 111 16.21 -6.91 -16.70
CA GLU A 111 16.18 -8.37 -16.66
C GLU A 111 15.84 -8.90 -15.26
N ALA A 112 16.44 -8.31 -14.22
CA ALA A 112 16.15 -8.73 -12.84
C ALA A 112 14.68 -8.52 -12.44
N ILE A 113 14.05 -7.43 -12.89
CA ILE A 113 12.61 -7.17 -12.65
C ILE A 113 11.72 -8.19 -13.36
N ALA A 114 12.14 -8.66 -14.53
CA ALA A 114 11.40 -9.65 -15.31
C ALA A 114 11.51 -11.06 -14.72
N HIS A 115 12.64 -11.40 -14.10
CA HIS A 115 12.94 -12.77 -13.67
C HIS A 115 12.86 -13.02 -12.15
N CYS A 116 12.99 -11.99 -11.32
CA CYS A 116 12.91 -12.12 -9.86
C CYS A 116 11.64 -11.42 -9.36
N ARG A 117 10.51 -12.13 -9.38
CA ARG A 117 9.19 -11.60 -9.03
C ARG A 117 8.86 -11.86 -7.57
N TYR A 118 8.71 -10.77 -6.83
CA TYR A 118 8.15 -10.79 -5.48
C TYR A 118 6.63 -10.94 -5.56
N HIS A 119 5.98 -11.09 -4.41
CA HIS A 119 4.52 -11.10 -4.36
C HIS A 119 3.97 -9.78 -4.94
N PRO A 120 2.87 -9.79 -5.73
CA PRO A 120 2.36 -8.58 -6.40
C PRO A 120 1.97 -7.44 -5.44
N LEU A 121 1.57 -7.76 -4.22
CA LEU A 121 1.25 -6.78 -3.18
C LEU A 121 2.53 -6.27 -2.51
N ALA A 122 2.79 -4.96 -2.62
CA ALA A 122 3.90 -4.26 -1.98
C ALA A 122 3.38 -3.21 -0.98
N PHE A 123 4.08 -3.04 0.13
CA PHE A 123 3.75 -2.08 1.18
C PHE A 123 4.55 -0.80 0.98
N VAL A 124 3.86 0.31 0.75
CA VAL A 124 4.49 1.61 0.49
C VAL A 124 4.34 2.52 1.72
N PHE A 125 5.45 3.05 2.21
CA PHE A 125 5.52 3.87 3.41
C PHE A 125 5.59 5.35 3.03
N PRO A 126 4.56 6.16 3.33
CA PRO A 126 4.49 7.55 2.91
C PRO A 126 5.53 8.42 3.64
N PRO A 127 6.02 9.52 3.02
CA PRO A 127 6.88 10.48 3.68
C PRO A 127 6.23 10.97 4.98
N TRP A 128 6.95 10.87 6.09
CA TRP A 128 6.40 11.14 7.42
C TRP A 128 7.24 12.23 8.12
N PRO A 129 6.94 13.52 7.89
CA PRO A 129 7.75 14.63 8.40
C PRO A 129 7.87 14.63 9.94
N GLU A 130 6.83 14.23 10.66
CA GLU A 130 6.79 14.22 12.12
C GLU A 130 7.82 13.27 12.76
N ILE A 131 8.27 12.25 12.01
CA ILE A 131 9.33 11.33 12.45
C ILE A 131 10.60 11.45 11.61
N TYR A 132 10.68 12.47 10.74
CA TYR A 132 11.81 12.66 9.86
C TYR A 132 12.96 13.29 10.63
N TYR A 133 14.00 12.51 10.91
CA TYR A 133 15.25 12.98 11.46
C TYR A 133 16.41 12.56 10.57
N HIS A 134 17.44 13.40 10.50
CA HIS A 134 18.68 13.04 9.82
C HIS A 134 19.47 12.02 10.65
N ASP A 135 19.90 10.93 10.03
CA ASP A 135 20.88 10.02 10.60
C ASP A 135 22.28 10.25 9.97
N GLU A 136 23.32 9.68 10.57
CA GLU A 136 24.71 9.85 10.11
C GLU A 136 24.97 9.25 8.72
N GLU A 137 24.07 8.40 8.22
CA GLU A 137 24.24 7.65 6.97
C GLU A 137 23.57 8.35 5.79
N ARG A 138 22.37 8.94 5.96
CA ARG A 138 21.61 9.63 4.90
C ARG A 138 21.24 11.07 5.28
N LYS A 139 21.83 12.02 4.54
CA LYS A 139 21.57 13.47 4.66
C LYS A 139 20.49 13.99 3.69
N GLN A 140 19.60 13.12 3.23
CA GLN A 140 18.60 13.48 2.21
C GLN A 140 17.57 14.47 2.76
N SER A 141 17.10 15.41 1.94
CA SER A 141 16.10 16.41 2.36
C SER A 141 14.69 15.80 2.40
N MET A 142 13.76 16.49 3.06
CA MET A 142 12.35 16.08 3.03
C MET A 142 11.78 16.10 1.60
N ASP A 143 12.20 17.08 0.78
CA ASP A 143 11.81 17.16 -0.63
C ASP A 143 12.29 15.94 -1.41
N GLU A 144 13.52 15.48 -1.17
CA GLU A 144 14.03 14.24 -1.76
C GLU A 144 13.24 13.01 -1.31
N ALA A 145 12.74 12.99 -0.06
CA ALA A 145 11.89 11.91 0.44
C ALA A 145 10.52 11.88 -0.27
N ILE A 146 9.93 13.05 -0.53
CA ILE A 146 8.69 13.22 -1.29
C ILE A 146 8.90 12.83 -2.76
N GLU A 147 9.98 13.29 -3.39
CA GLU A 147 10.31 12.89 -4.76
C GLU A 147 10.54 11.39 -4.90
N THR A 148 11.23 10.79 -3.92
CA THR A 148 11.42 9.34 -3.87
C THR A 148 10.09 8.61 -3.74
N TRP A 149 9.16 9.13 -2.95
CA TRP A 149 7.82 8.58 -2.81
C TRP A 149 7.05 8.56 -4.14
N HIS A 150 7.05 9.66 -4.89
CA HIS A 150 6.42 9.69 -6.21
C HIS A 150 7.11 8.73 -7.20
N ALA A 151 8.44 8.72 -7.23
CA ALA A 151 9.21 7.84 -8.11
C ALA A 151 8.95 6.35 -7.82
N VAL A 152 8.85 5.97 -6.54
CA VAL A 152 8.53 4.60 -6.11
C VAL A 152 7.13 4.20 -6.56
N ARG A 153 6.12 5.05 -6.35
CA ARG A 153 4.74 4.75 -6.75
C ARG A 153 4.64 4.46 -8.24
N ASP A 154 5.27 5.31 -9.06
CA ASP A 154 5.23 5.17 -10.52
C ASP A 154 6.07 3.98 -11.01
N GLY A 155 7.23 3.75 -10.38
CA GLY A 155 8.13 2.66 -10.71
C GLY A 155 7.53 1.28 -10.37
N TYR A 156 6.90 1.14 -9.20
CA TYR A 156 6.25 -0.10 -8.79
C TYR A 156 5.07 -0.46 -9.71
N ALA A 157 4.23 0.52 -10.05
CA ALA A 157 3.15 0.32 -11.00
C ALA A 157 3.68 -0.12 -12.37
N THR A 158 4.76 0.52 -12.86
CA THR A 158 5.43 0.13 -14.12
C THR A 158 6.01 -1.30 -14.05
N CYS A 159 6.49 -1.72 -12.88
CA CYS A 159 7.00 -3.06 -12.64
C CYS A 159 5.89 -4.10 -12.40
N GLY A 160 4.61 -3.73 -12.48
CA GLY A 160 3.46 -4.62 -12.33
C GLY A 160 3.10 -4.95 -10.87
N TYR A 161 3.53 -4.14 -9.90
CA TYR A 161 3.17 -4.29 -8.49
C TYR A 161 1.99 -3.41 -8.10
N ILE A 162 1.28 -3.84 -7.08
CA ILE A 162 0.13 -3.15 -6.49
C ILE A 162 0.56 -2.67 -5.11
N THR A 163 0.55 -1.36 -4.90
CA THR A 163 1.03 -0.77 -3.65
C THR A 163 -0.10 -0.49 -2.67
N VAL A 164 -0.03 -1.06 -1.47
CA VAL A 164 -0.89 -0.69 -0.34
C VAL A 164 -0.13 0.29 0.55
N THR A 165 -0.76 1.41 0.90
CA THR A 165 -0.14 2.44 1.74
C THR A 165 -0.19 2.02 3.21
N VAL A 166 0.97 1.95 3.85
CA VAL A 166 1.05 1.68 5.30
C VAL A 166 0.68 2.97 6.06
N PRO A 167 -0.30 2.93 6.98
CA PRO A 167 -0.76 4.12 7.68
C PRO A 167 0.33 4.69 8.59
N LYS A 168 0.36 6.02 8.75
CA LYS A 168 1.29 6.75 9.62
C LYS A 168 0.89 6.62 11.10
N LEU A 169 1.08 5.43 11.65
CA LEU A 169 0.64 5.04 12.99
C LEU A 169 1.81 4.43 13.80
N PRO A 170 1.65 4.24 15.13
CA PRO A 170 2.65 3.56 15.95
C PRO A 170 3.09 2.22 15.35
N ILE A 171 4.34 1.82 15.64
CA ILE A 171 4.99 0.65 15.02
C ILE A 171 4.13 -0.61 15.16
N ASP A 172 3.61 -0.89 16.35
CA ASP A 172 2.78 -2.07 16.62
C ASP A 172 1.55 -2.16 15.72
N VAL A 173 0.94 -1.01 15.43
CA VAL A 173 -0.28 -0.90 14.64
C VAL A 173 0.04 -1.12 13.16
N ARG A 174 1.17 -0.58 12.68
CA ARG A 174 1.66 -0.82 11.32
C ARG A 174 2.01 -2.30 11.10
N VAL A 175 2.65 -2.93 12.08
CA VAL A 175 2.95 -4.37 12.05
C VAL A 175 1.65 -5.18 12.03
N ALA A 176 0.70 -4.90 12.93
CA ALA A 176 -0.59 -5.59 12.96
C ALA A 176 -1.37 -5.44 11.65
N PHE A 177 -1.36 -4.24 11.06
CA PHE A 177 -1.96 -3.98 9.75
C PHE A 177 -1.34 -4.86 8.66
N ILE A 178 -0.01 -4.86 8.54
CA ILE A 178 0.71 -5.66 7.54
C ILE A 178 0.40 -7.15 7.73
N LEU A 179 0.52 -7.65 8.96
CA LEU A 179 0.28 -9.06 9.27
C LEU A 179 -1.17 -9.47 8.96
N THR A 180 -2.15 -8.62 9.25
CA THR A 180 -3.56 -8.87 8.90
C THR A 180 -3.74 -9.10 7.39
N LEU A 181 -2.96 -8.41 6.56
CA LEU A 181 -3.01 -8.54 5.09
C LEU A 181 -2.20 -9.73 4.56
N THR A 182 -1.24 -10.26 5.33
CA THR A 182 -0.34 -11.33 4.90
C THR A 182 -0.50 -12.65 5.66
N GLN A 183 -1.43 -12.74 6.61
CA GLN A 183 -1.58 -13.88 7.53
C GLN A 183 -2.06 -15.19 6.85
N SER A 184 -2.68 -15.10 5.68
CA SER A 184 -3.16 -16.27 4.93
C SER A 184 -3.27 -15.99 3.43
N PRO A 185 -3.27 -17.03 2.56
CA PRO A 185 -3.48 -16.85 1.12
C PRO A 185 -4.77 -16.09 0.78
N GLN A 186 -5.84 -16.32 1.56
CA GLN A 186 -7.11 -15.63 1.38
C GLN A 186 -7.04 -14.15 1.80
N ALA A 187 -6.34 -13.83 2.89
CA ALA A 187 -6.12 -12.45 3.32
C ALA A 187 -5.32 -11.68 2.26
N ILE A 188 -4.27 -12.30 1.72
CA ILE A 188 -3.43 -11.74 0.66
C ILE A 188 -4.23 -11.48 -0.62
N THR A 189 -5.05 -12.45 -1.04
CA THR A 189 -5.90 -12.33 -2.23
C THR A 189 -6.92 -11.20 -2.07
N THR A 190 -7.56 -11.13 -0.90
CA THR A 190 -8.50 -10.06 -0.54
C THR A 190 -7.80 -8.70 -0.56
N ALA A 191 -6.64 -8.58 0.10
CA ALA A 191 -5.85 -7.36 0.13
C ALA A 191 -5.47 -6.88 -1.27
N THR A 192 -5.01 -7.80 -2.11
CA THR A 192 -4.60 -7.52 -3.49
C THR A 192 -5.77 -7.02 -4.33
N LEU A 193 -6.93 -7.69 -4.27
CA LEU A 193 -8.10 -7.33 -5.09
C LEU A 193 -8.79 -6.04 -4.61
N LEU A 194 -8.86 -5.82 -3.30
CA LEU A 194 -9.42 -4.59 -2.75
C LEU A 194 -8.50 -3.38 -3.00
N THR A 195 -7.19 -3.57 -3.00
CA THR A 195 -6.24 -2.51 -3.39
C THR A 195 -6.34 -2.20 -4.89
N LYS A 196 -6.53 -3.21 -5.75
CA LYS A 196 -6.84 -2.98 -7.18
C LYS A 196 -8.13 -2.18 -7.36
N LEU A 197 -9.17 -2.48 -6.59
CA LEU A 197 -10.44 -1.75 -6.66
C LEU A 197 -10.26 -0.28 -6.27
N SER A 198 -9.57 0.05 -5.16
CA SER A 198 -9.34 1.45 -4.80
C SER A 198 -8.48 2.17 -5.84
N HIS A 199 -7.49 1.50 -6.42
CA HIS A 199 -6.72 2.05 -7.54
C HIS A 199 -7.59 2.32 -8.77
N ALA A 200 -8.53 1.42 -9.11
CA ALA A 200 -9.43 1.62 -10.23
C ALA A 200 -10.41 2.78 -9.99
N ILE A 201 -10.93 2.93 -8.77
CA ILE A 201 -11.78 4.06 -8.37
C ILE A 201 -10.99 5.38 -8.46
N ASN A 202 -9.75 5.39 -7.96
CA ASN A 202 -8.87 6.57 -8.04
C ASN A 202 -8.45 6.90 -9.48
N ALA A 203 -8.29 5.90 -10.35
CA ALA A 203 -8.01 6.11 -11.76
C ALA A 203 -9.22 6.70 -12.50
N GLU A 204 -10.43 6.33 -12.10
CA GLU A 204 -11.68 6.84 -12.68
C GLU A 204 -11.93 8.29 -12.27
N PHE A 205 -11.88 8.57 -10.96
CA PHE A 205 -12.33 9.87 -10.45
C PHE A 205 -11.18 10.84 -10.17
N GLY A 206 -9.95 10.35 -9.96
CA GLY A 206 -8.78 11.17 -9.67
C GLY A 206 -8.74 11.70 -8.23
N PHE A 207 -7.86 12.68 -8.04
CA PHE A 207 -7.56 13.29 -6.74
C PHE A 207 -7.85 14.80 -6.78
N HIS A 208 -8.19 15.36 -5.62
CA HIS A 208 -8.13 16.80 -5.38
C HIS A 208 -7.02 17.02 -4.36
N GLU A 209 -5.94 17.68 -4.82
CA GLU A 209 -4.64 17.64 -4.14
C GLU A 209 -4.20 16.17 -3.95
N GLU A 210 -3.88 15.74 -2.73
CA GLU A 210 -3.49 14.36 -2.42
C GLU A 210 -4.67 13.49 -1.95
N THR A 211 -5.88 14.02 -1.89
CA THR A 211 -7.05 13.30 -1.37
C THR A 211 -7.91 12.71 -2.49
N PRO A 212 -8.24 11.41 -2.44
CA PRO A 212 -9.15 10.77 -3.39
C PRO A 212 -10.48 11.51 -3.52
N ARG A 213 -10.93 11.80 -4.74
CA ARG A 213 -12.17 12.56 -4.95
C ARG A 213 -13.42 11.85 -4.43
N ILE A 214 -13.42 10.51 -4.47
CA ILE A 214 -14.49 9.67 -3.91
C ILE A 214 -14.71 9.92 -2.40
N ASN A 215 -13.69 10.42 -1.67
CA ASN A 215 -13.77 10.71 -0.24
C ASN A 215 -14.23 12.15 0.06
N TYR A 216 -14.51 12.99 -0.95
CA TYR A 216 -15.08 14.34 -0.77
C TYR A 216 -16.61 14.35 -0.96
N GLY A 217 -17.31 13.42 -0.31
CA GLY A 217 -18.78 13.38 -0.29
C GLY A 217 -19.40 12.09 -0.86
N PRO A 218 -18.93 11.51 -1.97
CA PRO A 218 -19.47 10.25 -2.50
C PRO A 218 -19.24 9.01 -1.64
N CYS A 219 -18.50 9.12 -0.54
CA CYS A 219 -18.12 8.00 0.33
C CYS A 219 -19.33 7.20 0.84
N GLY A 220 -20.45 7.87 1.14
CA GLY A 220 -21.69 7.18 1.51
C GLY A 220 -22.24 6.29 0.39
N VAL A 221 -22.31 6.82 -0.84
CA VAL A 221 -22.77 6.06 -2.01
C VAL A 221 -21.84 4.87 -2.28
N PHE A 222 -20.53 5.09 -2.24
CA PHE A 222 -19.54 4.02 -2.38
C PHE A 222 -19.74 2.94 -1.32
N ALA A 223 -19.84 3.32 -0.04
CA ALA A 223 -19.92 2.38 1.07
C ALA A 223 -21.19 1.52 0.99
N THR A 224 -22.34 2.11 0.65
CA THR A 224 -23.59 1.36 0.41
C THR A 224 -23.43 0.35 -0.72
N LEU A 225 -22.97 0.80 -1.90
CA LEU A 225 -22.78 -0.09 -3.06
C LEU A 225 -21.81 -1.23 -2.76
N PHE A 226 -20.71 -0.94 -2.07
CA PHE A 226 -19.71 -1.93 -1.70
C PHE A 226 -20.27 -2.94 -0.70
N MET A 227 -20.90 -2.47 0.38
CA MET A 227 -21.45 -3.32 1.42
C MET A 227 -22.55 -4.24 0.85
N GLU A 228 -23.46 -3.72 0.03
CA GLU A 228 -24.49 -4.54 -0.64
C GLU A 228 -23.85 -5.62 -1.53
N ALA A 229 -22.88 -5.23 -2.35
CA ALA A 229 -22.19 -6.15 -3.24
C ALA A 229 -21.39 -7.22 -2.48
N TRP A 230 -20.73 -6.86 -1.38
CA TRP A 230 -20.02 -7.78 -0.50
C TRP A 230 -20.99 -8.75 0.18
N ASN A 231 -22.03 -8.24 0.82
CA ASN A 231 -22.97 -9.04 1.61
C ASN A 231 -23.82 -9.98 0.75
N ALA A 232 -23.96 -9.69 -0.55
CA ALA A 232 -24.57 -10.62 -1.51
C ALA A 232 -23.66 -11.79 -1.92
N ARG A 233 -22.34 -11.69 -1.71
CA ARG A 233 -21.33 -12.65 -2.21
C ARG A 233 -20.68 -13.48 -1.11
N PHE A 234 -20.45 -12.90 0.07
CA PHE A 234 -19.65 -13.51 1.13
C PHE A 234 -20.52 -13.86 2.33
N ALA A 235 -20.16 -14.96 3.02
CA ALA A 235 -20.85 -15.40 4.23
C ALA A 235 -20.63 -14.41 5.38
N GLU A 236 -19.36 -14.05 5.63
CA GLU A 236 -19.00 -13.03 6.61
C GLU A 236 -19.34 -11.64 6.09
N LYS A 237 -20.17 -10.92 6.85
CA LYS A 237 -20.74 -9.65 6.43
C LYS A 237 -19.82 -8.49 6.75
N ALA A 238 -19.84 -7.52 5.85
CA ALA A 238 -19.29 -6.20 6.06
C ALA A 238 -20.43 -5.23 6.42
N HIS A 239 -20.12 -4.16 7.13
CA HIS A 239 -21.12 -3.18 7.55
C HIS A 239 -20.56 -1.75 7.50
N ILE A 240 -21.46 -0.77 7.53
CA ILE A 240 -21.10 0.64 7.41
C ILE A 240 -20.55 1.16 8.73
N VAL A 241 -19.57 2.05 8.66
CA VAL A 241 -19.05 2.79 9.80
C VAL A 241 -19.08 4.28 9.48
N PHE A 242 -19.72 5.04 10.37
CA PHE A 242 -19.68 6.49 10.34
C PHE A 242 -18.49 6.99 11.16
N VAL A 243 -17.67 7.85 10.57
CA VAL A 243 -16.59 8.58 11.24
C VAL A 243 -17.16 9.92 11.67
N MET A 244 -17.59 9.99 12.92
CA MET A 244 -18.34 11.10 13.51
C MET A 244 -17.43 12.09 14.23
N THR A 245 -17.78 13.38 14.18
CA THR A 245 -17.18 14.40 15.05
C THR A 245 -17.36 14.02 16.53
N PRO A 246 -16.48 14.48 17.45
CA PRO A 246 -16.64 14.26 18.89
C PRO A 246 -18.02 14.65 19.42
N GLU A 247 -18.60 15.72 18.88
CA GLU A 247 -19.91 16.26 19.23
C GLU A 247 -21.09 15.44 18.68
N ARG A 248 -20.83 14.50 17.76
CA ARG A 248 -21.81 13.63 17.07
C ARG A 248 -22.88 14.38 16.28
N ASP A 249 -22.57 15.58 15.84
CA ASP A 249 -23.45 16.43 15.03
C ASP A 249 -23.14 16.37 13.53
N GLU A 250 -21.95 15.90 13.16
CA GLU A 250 -21.49 15.79 11.78
C GLU A 250 -20.83 14.43 11.51
N CYS A 251 -21.13 13.85 10.34
CA CYS A 251 -20.38 12.72 9.81
C CYS A 251 -19.29 13.24 8.88
N TRP A 252 -18.03 13.01 9.25
CA TRP A 252 -16.86 13.46 8.49
C TRP A 252 -16.56 12.53 7.31
N HIS A 253 -16.70 11.21 7.50
CA HIS A 253 -16.48 10.21 6.45
C HIS A 253 -17.29 8.94 6.71
N ILE A 254 -17.54 8.17 5.65
CA ILE A 254 -18.22 6.88 5.72
C ILE A 254 -17.30 5.82 5.13
N ALA A 255 -17.03 4.78 5.91
CA ALA A 255 -16.23 3.63 5.51
C ALA A 255 -17.03 2.34 5.66
N VAL A 256 -16.45 1.23 5.20
CA VAL A 256 -16.98 -0.11 5.39
C VAL A 256 -16.04 -0.89 6.31
N ARG A 257 -16.56 -1.48 7.39
CA ARG A 257 -15.80 -2.42 8.20
C ARG A 257 -15.91 -3.83 7.61
N LEU A 258 -14.76 -4.41 7.33
CA LEU A 258 -14.65 -5.77 6.82
C LEU A 258 -14.62 -6.79 7.98
N PRO A 259 -14.84 -8.09 7.70
CA PRO A 259 -14.71 -9.13 8.72
C PRO A 259 -13.34 -9.19 9.40
N SER A 260 -12.28 -8.81 8.67
CA SER A 260 -10.91 -8.65 9.20
C SER A 260 -10.75 -7.52 10.21
N LYS A 261 -11.83 -6.78 10.52
CA LYS A 261 -11.88 -5.58 11.36
C LYS A 261 -11.21 -4.34 10.78
N LEU A 262 -10.49 -4.48 9.67
CA LEU A 262 -10.01 -3.36 8.88
C LEU A 262 -11.18 -2.58 8.29
N LEU A 263 -10.92 -1.30 8.04
CA LEU A 263 -11.81 -0.41 7.32
C LEU A 263 -11.42 -0.40 5.84
N TYR A 264 -12.40 -0.14 4.99
CA TYR A 264 -12.24 0.00 3.56
C TYR A 264 -13.08 1.16 3.04
N ASP A 265 -12.47 2.00 2.21
CA ASP A 265 -13.17 2.98 1.39
C ASP A 265 -12.60 2.99 -0.05
N GLY A 266 -13.32 3.65 -0.96
CA GLY A 266 -12.99 3.62 -2.38
C GLY A 266 -11.72 4.40 -2.74
N GLY A 267 -11.25 5.28 -1.86
CA GLY A 267 -10.12 6.16 -2.09
C GLY A 267 -8.84 5.64 -1.46
N ILE A 268 -8.79 5.64 -0.13
CA ILE A 268 -7.64 5.20 0.67
C ILE A 268 -7.46 3.68 0.52
N GLY A 269 -8.55 2.93 0.38
CA GLY A 269 -8.52 1.47 0.37
C GLY A 269 -8.48 0.90 1.79
N LEU A 270 -7.69 -0.16 2.00
CA LEU A 270 -7.58 -0.84 3.30
C LEU A 270 -6.80 -0.02 4.31
N HIS A 271 -7.39 0.21 5.48
CA HIS A 271 -6.77 0.96 6.58
C HIS A 271 -7.37 0.56 7.94
N THR A 272 -6.95 1.21 9.01
CA THR A 272 -7.41 0.91 10.38
C THR A 272 -8.22 2.07 10.95
N GLU A 273 -9.06 1.81 11.95
CA GLU A 273 -9.79 2.84 12.69
C GLU A 273 -8.90 3.91 13.32
N GLN A 274 -7.65 3.56 13.65
CA GLN A 274 -6.69 4.50 14.23
C GLN A 274 -6.24 5.58 13.23
N CYS A 275 -6.59 5.46 11.95
CA CYS A 275 -6.43 6.53 10.96
C CYS A 275 -7.37 7.74 11.21
N TYR A 276 -8.33 7.63 12.13
CA TYR A 276 -9.26 8.71 12.48
C TYR A 276 -9.07 9.20 13.92
N PRO A 277 -7.88 9.72 14.27
CA PRO A 277 -7.63 10.21 15.62
C PRO A 277 -8.56 11.39 15.92
N GLY A 278 -9.20 11.36 17.09
CA GLY A 278 -10.12 12.41 17.51
C GLY A 278 -11.52 12.32 16.91
N TYR A 279 -11.85 11.26 16.15
CA TYR A 279 -13.21 10.98 15.71
C TYR A 279 -13.81 9.80 16.48
N LEU A 280 -15.14 9.73 16.50
CA LEU A 280 -15.88 8.60 17.04
C LEU A 280 -16.31 7.70 15.87
N LEU A 281 -16.08 6.40 15.99
CA LEU A 281 -16.55 5.43 15.00
C LEU A 281 -17.86 4.83 15.48
N GLU A 282 -18.91 4.99 14.69
CA GLU A 282 -20.23 4.41 14.95
C GLU A 282 -20.55 3.35 13.89
N ASP A 283 -20.56 2.09 14.31
CA ASP A 283 -20.87 0.94 13.47
C ASP A 283 -22.39 0.80 13.26
N MET A 284 -22.83 0.85 12.00
CA MET A 284 -24.19 0.53 11.58
C MET A 284 -24.25 -0.94 11.15
N VAL A 285 -24.27 -1.83 12.15
CA VAL A 285 -24.27 -3.30 11.95
C VAL A 285 -25.51 -3.75 11.18
N ASP A 286 -26.67 -3.26 11.60
CA ASP A 286 -27.93 -3.41 10.87
C ASP A 286 -28.15 -2.16 10.01
N TYR A 287 -28.36 -2.36 8.71
CA TYR A 287 -28.50 -1.25 7.78
C TYR A 287 -29.77 -0.43 8.07
N ASP A 288 -29.59 0.85 8.35
CA ASP A 288 -30.66 1.84 8.52
C ASP A 288 -30.57 2.90 7.40
N GLN A 289 -31.56 2.90 6.51
CA GLN A 289 -31.61 3.83 5.39
C GLN A 289 -31.74 5.29 5.86
N ALA A 290 -32.52 5.57 6.90
CA ALA A 290 -32.72 6.95 7.37
C ALA A 290 -31.43 7.51 7.99
N LEU A 291 -30.70 6.66 8.73
CA LEU A 291 -29.39 7.03 9.28
C LEU A 291 -28.37 7.26 8.17
N MET A 292 -28.37 6.39 7.15
CA MET A 292 -27.50 6.53 5.98
C MET A 292 -27.77 7.84 5.22
N GLU A 293 -29.03 8.12 4.88
CA GLU A 293 -29.42 9.36 4.18
C GLU A 293 -29.06 10.62 4.99
N LYS A 294 -29.25 10.57 6.31
CA LYS A 294 -28.87 11.66 7.22
C LYS A 294 -27.37 11.93 7.14
N TRP A 295 -26.53 10.92 7.37
CA TRP A 295 -25.09 11.10 7.53
C TRP A 295 -24.33 11.20 6.21
N SER A 296 -24.87 10.68 5.11
CA SER A 296 -24.33 10.91 3.77
C SER A 296 -24.79 12.24 3.15
N TYR A 297 -25.70 12.96 3.83
CA TYR A 297 -26.39 14.15 3.33
C TYR A 297 -27.19 13.89 2.04
N GLY A 298 -27.81 12.73 1.95
CA GLY A 298 -28.54 12.27 0.77
C GLY A 298 -27.68 11.39 -0.13
N LEU A 299 -28.20 10.24 -0.56
CA LEU A 299 -27.50 9.31 -1.47
C LEU A 299 -27.61 9.70 -2.96
N ASP A 300 -28.57 10.57 -3.30
CA ASP A 300 -28.85 11.01 -4.67
C ASP A 300 -28.30 12.41 -5.01
N ARG A 301 -27.51 13.02 -4.11
CA ARG A 301 -26.93 14.34 -4.34
C ARG A 301 -25.80 14.32 -5.38
N THR A 302 -25.52 15.49 -5.95
CA THR A 302 -24.38 15.71 -6.85
C THR A 302 -23.19 16.29 -6.11
N TYR A 303 -21.98 16.20 -6.70
CA TYR A 303 -20.72 16.57 -6.04
C TYR A 303 -19.91 17.60 -6.84
N PRO A 304 -20.48 18.76 -7.20
CA PRO A 304 -19.91 19.68 -8.20
C PRO A 304 -18.56 20.29 -7.80
N ARG A 305 -18.23 20.34 -6.50
CA ARG A 305 -17.01 21.00 -6.01
C ARG A 305 -15.77 20.11 -6.16
N TYR A 306 -15.82 18.89 -5.62
CA TYR A 306 -14.63 18.06 -5.44
C TYR A 306 -14.70 16.72 -6.17
N CYS A 307 -15.87 16.24 -6.58
CA CYS A 307 -16.01 15.03 -7.40
C CYS A 307 -17.07 15.23 -8.52
N PRO A 308 -16.92 16.25 -9.38
CA PRO A 308 -17.94 16.61 -10.37
C PRO A 308 -18.22 15.52 -11.41
N ALA A 309 -17.26 14.61 -11.61
CA ALA A 309 -17.35 13.48 -12.54
C ALA A 309 -17.79 12.17 -11.84
N PHE A 310 -18.29 12.23 -10.61
CA PHE A 310 -18.77 11.03 -9.92
C PHE A 310 -19.89 10.35 -10.71
N ASP A 311 -19.73 9.03 -10.92
CA ASP A 311 -20.71 8.20 -11.61
C ASP A 311 -21.02 6.97 -10.74
N ARG A 312 -22.28 6.86 -10.33
CA ARG A 312 -22.77 5.78 -9.46
C ARG A 312 -22.72 4.42 -10.15
N ASP A 313 -23.12 4.35 -11.42
CA ASP A 313 -23.22 3.10 -12.18
C ASP A 313 -21.84 2.57 -12.52
N LYS A 314 -20.91 3.46 -12.88
CA LYS A 314 -19.51 3.15 -13.08
C LYS A 314 -18.86 2.63 -11.79
N THR A 315 -19.11 3.31 -10.67
CA THR A 315 -18.64 2.89 -9.34
C THR A 315 -19.15 1.49 -8.99
N ASN A 316 -20.45 1.24 -9.13
CA ASN A 316 -21.06 -0.07 -8.88
C ASN A 316 -20.48 -1.16 -9.80
N SER A 317 -20.24 -0.83 -11.08
CA SER A 317 -19.65 -1.76 -12.04
C SER A 317 -18.22 -2.15 -11.65
N LEU A 318 -17.40 -1.19 -11.22
CA LEU A 318 -16.03 -1.44 -10.73
C LEU A 318 -16.04 -2.32 -9.48
N ILE A 319 -16.89 -2.00 -8.49
CA ILE A 319 -17.05 -2.79 -7.27
C ILE A 319 -17.39 -4.24 -7.60
N ARG A 320 -18.46 -4.45 -8.38
CA ARG A 320 -18.95 -5.80 -8.73
C ARG A 320 -17.89 -6.60 -9.47
N ALA A 321 -17.23 -6.00 -10.47
CA ALA A 321 -16.19 -6.67 -11.25
C ALA A 321 -15.04 -7.20 -10.37
N HIS A 322 -14.59 -6.42 -9.37
CA HIS A 322 -13.52 -6.84 -8.48
C HIS A 322 -13.99 -7.87 -7.44
N LEU A 323 -15.17 -7.68 -6.85
CA LEU A 323 -15.72 -8.63 -5.88
C LEU A 323 -16.11 -9.97 -6.51
N ASP A 324 -16.50 -10.00 -7.78
CA ASP A 324 -16.75 -11.25 -8.53
C ASP A 324 -15.46 -12.05 -8.72
N VAL A 325 -14.32 -11.38 -8.96
CA VAL A 325 -13.01 -12.05 -9.01
C VAL A 325 -12.68 -12.63 -7.64
N LEU A 326 -12.86 -11.86 -6.57
CA LEU A 326 -12.57 -12.30 -5.20
C LEU A 326 -13.43 -13.50 -4.78
N ALA A 327 -14.73 -13.48 -5.10
CA ALA A 327 -15.64 -14.58 -4.81
C ALA A 327 -15.21 -15.87 -5.52
N ARG A 328 -14.81 -15.80 -6.80
CA ARG A 328 -14.30 -16.97 -7.54
C ARG A 328 -13.00 -17.51 -6.95
N SER A 329 -12.09 -16.65 -6.52
CA SER A 329 -10.83 -17.07 -5.88
C SER A 329 -11.07 -17.77 -4.54
N SER A 330 -12.13 -17.40 -3.82
CA SER A 330 -12.49 -18.00 -2.53
C SER A 330 -13.12 -19.39 -2.67
N GLN A 331 -13.85 -19.63 -3.78
CA GLN A 331 -14.51 -20.91 -4.07
C GLN A 331 -13.56 -21.98 -4.65
N GLY A 332 -12.40 -21.59 -5.17
CA GLY A 332 -11.40 -22.50 -5.74
C GLY A 332 -10.37 -23.03 -4.73
N GLN A 333 -10.53 -22.72 -3.44
CA GLN A 333 -9.63 -23.14 -2.35
C GLN A 333 -10.30 -24.10 -1.34
N GLU A 334 -11.56 -24.47 -1.57
CA GLU A 334 -12.26 -25.59 -0.89
C GLU A 334 -12.13 -26.88 -1.72
#